data_AF-A0A9D1F1E7-F1
#
_entry.id   AF-A0A9D1F1E7-F1
#
_cell.length_a   1.000
_cell.length_b   1.000
_cell.length_c   1.000
_cell.angle_alpha   90.00
_cell.angle_beta   90.00
_cell.angle_gamma   90.00
#
_symmetry.space_group_name_H-M   'P 1'
#
loop_
_entity.id
_entity.type
_entity.pdbx_description
1 polymer ?
#
loop_
_entity_poly.entity_id
_entity_poly.type
_entity_poly.pdbx_seq_one_letter_code
_entity_poly.pdbx_strand_id
1 'polypeptide(L)'
;MTDYKELIKNLKKEDFESNRVNLHIHSTYSDGSGDFNDLIKQAGEKNYHYIAISDHNTINGYLDNEIPDYVIPAVEFDVWCGYVFMHLLGYGVDVHNKELQSFCAKNKRETELDIIRIFASRNIKKLINAIHNAG
;
A
#
# COMPACT_ATOMS: atom_id res chain seq x y z
N MET A 1 7.73 -18.02 4.11
CA MET A 1 7.42 -16.57 4.03
C MET A 1 7.84 -16.12 2.64
N THR A 2 6.96 -15.46 1.90
CA THR A 2 7.24 -15.01 0.53
C THR A 2 8.27 -13.89 0.55
N ASP A 3 9.33 -14.01 -0.25
CA ASP A 3 10.30 -12.92 -0.43
C ASP A 3 9.73 -11.91 -1.43
N TYR A 4 8.97 -10.94 -0.93
CA TYR A 4 8.34 -9.91 -1.76
C TYR A 4 9.37 -9.02 -2.46
N LYS A 5 10.55 -8.82 -1.87
CA LYS A 5 11.61 -8.01 -2.47
C LYS A 5 12.13 -8.66 -3.74
N GLU A 6 12.40 -9.96 -3.68
CA GLU A 6 12.85 -10.72 -4.85
C GLU A 6 11.72 -10.90 -5.87
N LEU A 7 10.49 -11.12 -5.41
CA LEU A 7 9.31 -11.18 -6.28
C LEU A 7 9.18 -9.89 -7.10
N ILE A 8 9.15 -8.73 -6.44
CA ILE A 8 8.96 -7.42 -7.09
C ILE A 8 10.12 -7.09 -8.04
N LYS A 9 11.37 -7.42 -7.66
CA LYS A 9 12.54 -7.23 -8.54
C LYS A 9 12.45 -8.03 -9.85
N ASN A 10 11.78 -9.17 -9.82
CA ASN A 10 11.64 -10.04 -10.99
C ASN A 10 10.45 -9.66 -11.88
N LEU A 11 9.59 -8.75 -11.43
CA LEU A 11 8.53 -8.18 -12.26
C LEU A 11 9.11 -7.27 -13.34
N LYS A 12 8.57 -7.42 -14.55
CA LYS A 12 8.95 -6.68 -15.74
C LYS A 12 7.77 -5.91 -16.30
N LYS A 13 8.05 -5.05 -17.27
CA LYS A 13 7.03 -4.30 -17.98
C LYS A 13 5.98 -5.24 -18.62
N GLU A 14 6.41 -6.37 -19.15
CA GLU A 14 5.52 -7.36 -19.76
C GLU A 14 4.54 -7.95 -18.74
N ASP A 15 4.89 -7.99 -17.45
CA ASP A 15 3.98 -8.48 -16.41
C ASP A 15 2.81 -7.53 -16.17
N PHE A 16 3.06 -6.22 -16.28
CA PHE A 16 2.01 -5.20 -16.27
C PHE A 16 1.16 -5.26 -17.54
N GLU A 17 1.78 -5.42 -18.71
CA GLU A 17 1.08 -5.40 -20.00
C GLU A 17 0.30 -6.69 -20.30
N SER A 18 0.79 -7.85 -19.83
CA SER A 18 0.31 -9.18 -20.26
C SER A 18 0.06 -10.18 -19.13
N ASN A 19 0.86 -10.18 -18.05
CA ASN A 19 0.66 -11.07 -16.89
C ASN A 19 -0.19 -10.45 -15.77
N ARG A 20 -1.03 -9.47 -16.12
CA ARG A 20 -2.00 -8.77 -15.26
C ARG A 20 -1.45 -8.56 -13.83
N VAL A 21 -0.45 -7.70 -13.72
CA VAL A 21 0.05 -7.20 -12.43
C VAL A 21 -0.36 -5.75 -12.25
N ASN A 22 -0.87 -5.39 -11.07
CA ASN A 22 -1.13 -3.99 -10.70
C ASN A 22 -0.83 -3.73 -9.23
N LEU A 23 0.22 -2.97 -8.96
CA LEU A 23 0.72 -2.73 -7.61
C LEU A 23 0.28 -1.39 -7.00
N HIS A 24 -0.61 -0.63 -7.67
CA HIS A 24 -1.04 0.68 -7.16
C HIS A 24 -2.55 0.82 -7.34
N ILE A 25 -3.30 0.40 -6.32
CA ILE A 25 -4.77 0.41 -6.29
C ILE A 25 -5.21 1.02 -4.97
N HIS A 26 -6.19 1.93 -4.99
CA HIS A 26 -6.79 2.47 -3.76
C HIS A 26 -8.20 1.93 -3.59
N SER A 27 -8.59 1.75 -2.34
CA SER A 27 -9.91 1.31 -1.92
C SER A 27 -10.64 2.40 -1.12
N THR A 28 -11.85 2.10 -0.67
CA THR A 28 -12.65 2.95 0.22
C THR A 28 -12.07 3.12 1.63
N TYR A 29 -10.92 2.50 1.93
CA TYR A 29 -10.12 2.79 3.13
C TYR A 29 -9.31 4.09 3.01
N SER A 30 -9.06 4.55 1.78
CA SER A 30 -8.54 5.89 1.50
C SER A 30 -9.42 6.58 0.46
N ASP A 31 -8.86 7.13 -0.61
CA ASP A 31 -9.57 7.92 -1.62
C ASP A 31 -10.11 7.11 -2.81
N GLY A 32 -9.98 5.79 -2.77
CA GLY A 32 -10.53 4.89 -3.78
C GLY A 32 -12.05 4.75 -3.70
N SER A 33 -12.66 4.40 -4.84
CA SER A 33 -14.11 4.18 -4.94
C SER A 33 -14.53 2.71 -4.84
N GLY A 34 -13.59 1.77 -4.94
CA GLY A 34 -13.86 0.33 -4.85
C GLY A 34 -13.73 -0.19 -3.43
N ASP A 35 -14.66 -1.05 -3.01
CA ASP A 35 -14.52 -1.80 -1.76
C ASP A 35 -13.30 -2.74 -1.82
N PHE A 36 -12.61 -2.90 -0.69
CA PHE A 36 -11.37 -3.66 -0.61
C PHE A 36 -11.56 -5.13 -1.05
N ASN A 37 -12.63 -5.80 -0.60
CA ASN A 37 -12.91 -7.19 -0.98
C ASN A 37 -13.41 -7.30 -2.42
N ASP A 38 -14.18 -6.32 -2.89
CA ASP A 38 -14.61 -6.28 -4.29
C ASP A 38 -13.42 -6.10 -5.24
N LEU A 39 -12.40 -5.33 -4.86
CA LEU A 39 -11.17 -5.17 -5.64
C LEU A 39 -10.40 -6.50 -5.73
N ILE A 40 -10.24 -7.20 -4.60
CA ILE A 40 -9.61 -8.53 -4.56
C ILE A 40 -10.39 -9.51 -5.43
N LYS A 41 -11.72 -9.58 -5.26
CA LYS A 41 -12.58 -10.46 -6.04
C LYS A 41 -12.46 -10.20 -7.55
N GLN A 42 -12.55 -8.94 -7.97
CA GLN A 42 -12.41 -8.56 -9.38
C GLN A 42 -11.03 -8.90 -9.94
N ALA A 43 -9.97 -8.76 -9.15
CA ALA A 43 -8.62 -9.15 -9.55
C ALA A 43 -8.52 -10.66 -9.78
N GLY A 44 -9.11 -11.47 -8.89
CA GLY A 44 -9.21 -12.92 -9.05
C GLY A 44 -10.00 -13.31 -10.30
N GLU A 45 -11.18 -12.72 -10.53
CA GLU A 45 -12.01 -12.99 -11.72
C GLU A 45 -11.30 -12.59 -13.03
N LYS A 46 -10.47 -11.54 -12.97
CA LYS A 46 -9.63 -11.10 -14.08
C LYS A 46 -8.29 -11.84 -14.14
N ASN A 47 -8.05 -12.87 -13.34
CA ASN A 47 -6.79 -13.63 -13.33
C ASN A 47 -5.55 -12.73 -13.23
N TYR A 48 -5.58 -11.74 -12.32
CA TYR A 48 -4.36 -11.00 -11.97
C TYR A 48 -3.36 -11.94 -11.29
N HIS A 49 -2.10 -11.90 -11.70
CA HIS A 49 -1.06 -12.70 -11.04
C HIS A 49 -0.68 -12.10 -9.68
N TYR A 50 -0.56 -10.77 -9.63
CA TYR A 50 -0.30 -10.05 -8.39
C TYR A 50 -1.00 -8.69 -8.39
N ILE A 51 -1.61 -8.33 -7.26
CA ILE A 51 -2.07 -6.97 -7.02
C ILE A 51 -1.52 -6.42 -5.70
N ALA A 52 -1.53 -5.10 -5.54
CA ALA A 52 -1.35 -4.45 -4.25
C ALA A 52 -2.34 -3.30 -4.08
N ILE A 53 -2.99 -3.22 -2.91
CA ILE A 53 -3.92 -2.16 -2.55
C ILE A 53 -3.17 -1.19 -1.64
N SER A 54 -2.64 -0.11 -2.21
CA SER A 54 -1.73 0.84 -1.58
C SER A 54 -2.47 2.05 -1.02
N ASP A 55 -3.45 1.83 -0.14
CA ASP A 55 -4.25 2.92 0.42
C ASP A 55 -3.39 3.98 1.13
N HIS A 56 -3.84 5.25 1.04
CA HIS A 56 -3.12 6.36 1.62
C HIS A 56 -3.05 6.29 3.14
N ASN A 57 -1.82 6.25 3.65
CA ASN A 57 -1.48 6.30 5.08
C ASN A 57 -2.15 5.21 5.93
N THR A 58 -2.71 4.15 5.36
CA THR A 58 -3.45 3.14 6.11
C THR A 58 -3.22 1.75 5.57
N ILE A 59 -3.28 0.77 6.47
CA ILE A 59 -3.23 -0.66 6.18
C ILE A 59 -4.49 -1.38 6.68
N ASN A 60 -5.51 -0.63 7.13
CA ASN A 60 -6.68 -1.23 7.77
C ASN A 60 -7.44 -2.18 6.85
N GLY A 61 -7.43 -1.95 5.54
CA GLY A 61 -7.98 -2.90 4.56
C GLY A 61 -7.38 -4.29 4.69
N TYR A 62 -6.08 -4.39 5.00
CA TYR A 62 -5.41 -5.67 5.23
C TYR A 62 -5.66 -6.27 6.61
N LEU A 63 -5.95 -5.44 7.63
CA LEU A 63 -6.22 -5.91 8.99
C LEU A 63 -7.66 -6.41 9.15
N ASP A 64 -8.59 -5.81 8.41
CA ASP A 64 -10.02 -6.09 8.51
C ASP A 64 -10.48 -7.25 7.62
N ASN A 65 -9.63 -7.71 6.70
CA ASN A 65 -10.01 -8.67 5.66
C ASN A 65 -8.99 -9.80 5.52
N GLU A 66 -9.45 -10.95 5.01
CA GLU A 66 -8.58 -12.06 4.66
C GLU A 66 -7.89 -11.81 3.31
N ILE A 67 -6.58 -12.09 3.26
CA ILE A 67 -5.73 -11.71 2.14
C ILE A 67 -5.26 -12.96 1.40
N PRO A 68 -5.64 -13.14 0.11
CA PRO A 68 -5.18 -14.27 -0.68
C PRO A 68 -3.72 -14.07 -1.13
N ASP A 69 -3.05 -15.17 -1.48
CA ASP A 69 -1.60 -15.19 -1.74
C ASP A 69 -1.13 -14.29 -2.91
N TYR A 70 -2.03 -13.96 -3.85
CA TYR A 70 -1.74 -13.08 -4.98
C TYR A 70 -1.86 -11.58 -4.64
N VAL A 71 -2.22 -11.23 -3.41
CA VAL A 71 -2.28 -9.84 -2.94
C VAL A 71 -1.03 -9.56 -2.12
N ILE A 72 -0.25 -8.58 -2.57
CA ILE A 72 0.94 -8.08 -1.89
C ILE A 72 0.49 -6.99 -0.90
N PRO A 73 0.78 -7.11 0.40
CA PRO A 73 0.53 -6.04 1.37
C PRO A 73 1.28 -4.77 0.99
N ALA A 74 0.60 -3.62 0.98
CA ALA A 74 1.20 -2.35 0.60
C ALA A 74 0.55 -1.18 1.32
N VAL A 75 1.21 -0.02 1.26
CA VAL A 75 0.71 1.24 1.80
C VAL A 75 1.39 2.41 1.07
N GLU A 76 0.65 3.47 0.81
CA GLU A 76 1.19 4.70 0.22
C GLU A 76 1.24 5.81 1.28
N PHE A 77 2.43 6.25 1.67
CA PHE A 77 2.59 7.32 2.64
C PHE A 77 2.78 8.67 1.97
N ASP A 78 1.96 9.64 2.37
CA ASP A 78 2.18 11.05 2.01
C ASP A 78 3.39 11.61 2.78
N VAL A 79 4.38 12.18 2.11
CA VAL A 79 5.60 12.67 2.76
C VAL A 79 6.10 13.98 2.15
N TRP A 80 6.77 14.78 2.99
CA TRP A 80 7.51 15.98 2.55
C TRP A 80 9.01 15.74 2.53
N CYS A 81 9.60 15.78 1.34
CA CYS A 81 11.05 15.83 1.16
C CYS A 81 11.47 17.28 0.92
N GLY A 82 11.80 18.00 1.99
CA GLY A 82 12.01 19.44 1.92
C GLY A 82 10.70 20.16 1.56
N TYR A 83 10.68 20.82 0.40
CA TYR A 83 9.50 21.53 -0.13
C TYR A 83 8.76 20.74 -1.21
N VAL A 84 9.09 19.45 -1.39
CA VAL A 84 8.45 18.60 -2.38
C VAL A 84 7.54 17.61 -1.66
N PHE A 85 6.25 17.68 -1.99
CA PHE A 85 5.28 16.67 -1.59
C PHE A 85 5.44 15.45 -2.50
N MET A 86 5.57 14.27 -1.90
CA MET A 86 5.79 13.01 -2.59
C MET A 86 4.95 11.92 -1.93
N HIS A 87 4.70 10.85 -2.67
CA HIS A 87 4.18 9.63 -2.10
C HIS A 87 5.29 8.58 -2.01
N LEU A 88 5.35 7.88 -0.89
CA LEU A 88 6.29 6.80 -0.63
C LEU A 88 5.53 5.49 -0.46
N LEU A 89 5.72 4.58 -1.42
CA LEU A 89 5.10 3.26 -1.38
C LEU A 89 5.97 2.29 -0.55
N GLY A 90 5.32 1.55 0.35
CA GLY A 90 5.87 0.36 0.99
C GLY A 90 5.17 -0.88 0.47
N TYR A 91 5.92 -1.93 0.16
CA TYR A 91 5.41 -3.19 -0.38
C TYR A 91 5.94 -4.39 0.40
N GLY A 92 5.16 -5.45 0.49
CA GLY A 92 5.53 -6.68 1.20
C GLY A 92 5.63 -6.52 2.71
N VAL A 93 4.92 -5.54 3.27
CA VAL A 93 5.03 -5.15 4.68
C VAL A 93 4.20 -6.05 5.59
N ASP A 94 4.73 -6.40 6.75
CA ASP A 94 3.97 -6.97 7.86
C ASP A 94 3.01 -5.91 8.43
N VAL A 95 1.72 -6.11 8.17
CA VAL A 95 0.65 -5.21 8.59
C VAL A 95 0.44 -5.20 10.11
N HIS A 96 1.02 -6.16 10.85
CA HIS A 96 1.02 -6.18 12.31
C HIS A 96 2.28 -5.54 12.92
N ASN A 97 3.22 -5.05 12.11
CA ASN A 97 4.41 -4.37 12.60
C ASN A 97 4.04 -3.03 13.26
N LYS A 98 4.30 -2.94 14.58
CA LYS A 98 3.97 -1.75 15.39
C LYS A 98 4.74 -0.50 15.00
N GLU A 99 5.97 -0.65 14.51
CA GLU A 99 6.78 0.49 14.06
C GLU A 99 6.13 1.13 12.83
N LEU A 100 5.77 0.32 11.83
CA LEU A 100 5.04 0.77 10.64
C LEU A 100 3.68 1.38 11.00
N GLN A 101 2.88 0.69 11.82
CA GLN A 101 1.56 1.18 12.26
C GLN A 101 1.62 2.56 12.93
N SER A 102 2.74 2.89 13.59
CA SER A 102 2.92 4.20 14.23
C SER A 102 2.95 5.37 13.23
N PHE A 103 3.18 5.11 11.94
CA PHE A 103 3.15 6.10 10.85
C PHE A 103 1.81 6.18 10.12
N CYS A 104 0.91 5.23 10.36
CA CYS A 104 -0.42 5.22 9.77
C CYS A 104 -1.28 6.35 10.32
N ALA A 105 -2.26 6.77 9.52
CA ALA A 105 -3.29 7.72 9.86
C ALA A 105 -4.06 7.28 11.12
N LYS A 106 -4.40 8.24 11.98
CA LYS A 106 -5.15 7.97 13.21
C LYS A 106 -6.66 7.91 12.98
N ASN A 107 -7.13 8.45 11.87
CA ASN A 107 -8.53 8.54 11.52
C ASN A 107 -8.72 8.61 10.00
N LYS A 108 -9.94 8.34 9.55
CA LYS A 108 -10.30 8.27 8.13
C LYS A 108 -10.09 9.61 7.37
N ARG A 109 -10.16 10.76 8.05
CA ARG A 109 -9.92 12.05 7.39
C ARG A 109 -8.47 12.23 6.93
N GLU A 110 -7.52 11.61 7.64
CA GLU A 110 -6.09 11.62 7.29
C GLU A 110 -5.75 10.66 6.13
N THR A 111 -6.70 9.84 5.69
CA THR A 111 -6.56 8.94 4.54
C THR A 111 -7.29 9.44 3.29
N GLU A 112 -8.34 10.26 3.45
CA GLU A 112 -9.21 10.71 2.33
C GLU A 112 -9.00 12.17 1.90
N LEU A 113 -8.72 13.09 2.84
CA LEU A 113 -8.77 14.52 2.53
C LEU A 113 -7.40 15.06 2.11
N ASP A 114 -7.27 15.43 0.84
CA ASP A 114 -6.04 16.00 0.24
C ASP A 114 -5.41 17.09 1.08
N ILE A 115 -6.21 18.05 1.58
CA ILE A 115 -5.72 19.16 2.40
C ILE A 115 -5.01 18.63 3.66
N ILE A 116 -5.60 17.63 4.32
CA ILE A 116 -5.04 17.06 5.56
C ILE A 116 -3.78 16.25 5.24
N ARG A 117 -3.80 15.47 4.16
CA ARG A 117 -2.67 14.68 3.67
C ARG A 117 -1.48 15.55 3.29
N ILE A 118 -1.72 16.69 2.65
CA ILE A 118 -0.71 17.71 2.33
C ILE A 118 -0.06 18.28 3.59
N PHE A 119 -0.73 18.35 4.74
CA PHE A 119 -0.11 18.83 5.99
C PHE A 119 0.52 17.72 6.84
N ALA A 120 0.43 16.45 6.41
CA ALA A 120 1.05 15.35 7.12
C ALA A 120 2.58 15.42 6.98
N SER A 121 3.26 15.76 8.07
CA SER A 121 4.73 15.73 8.13
C SER A 121 5.19 14.45 8.83
N ARG A 122 6.10 13.72 8.17
CA ARG A 122 6.68 12.46 8.67
C ARG A 122 8.19 12.55 8.66
N ASN A 123 8.83 11.88 9.61
CA ASN A 123 10.28 11.69 9.54
C ASN A 123 10.59 10.60 8.49
N ILE A 124 10.94 11.00 7.27
CA ILE A 124 11.17 10.09 6.13
C ILE A 124 12.20 9.00 6.46
N LYS A 125 13.31 9.34 7.14
CA LYS A 125 14.35 8.35 7.47
C LYS A 125 13.82 7.26 8.40
N LYS A 126 13.06 7.65 9.43
CA LYS A 126 12.43 6.67 10.33
C LYS A 126 11.34 5.86 9.61
N LEU A 127 10.57 6.49 8.73
CA LEU A 127 9.56 5.81 7.94
C LEU A 127 10.17 4.74 7.01
N ILE A 128 11.24 5.07 6.28
CA ILE A 128 11.95 4.11 5.42
C ILE A 128 12.47 2.92 6.24
N ASN A 129 13.04 3.18 7.43
CA ASN A 129 13.48 2.11 8.32
C ASN A 129 12.30 1.26 8.80
N ALA A 130 11.18 1.88 9.17
CA ALA A 130 9.97 1.16 9.60
C ALA A 130 9.41 0.26 8.48
N ILE A 131 9.42 0.73 7.23
CA ILE A 131 9.04 -0.08 6.07
C ILE A 131 9.97 -1.29 5.94
N HIS A 132 11.29 -1.09 5.92
CA HIS A 132 12.25 -2.20 5.82
C HIS A 132 12.20 -3.17 7.02
N ASN A 133 11.88 -2.68 8.22
CA ASN A 133 11.74 -3.52 9.41
C ASN A 133 10.42 -4.31 9.39
N ALA A 134 9.44 -3.90 8.58
CA ALA A 134 8.18 -4.60 8.40
C ALA A 134 8.27 -5.70 7.32
N GLY A 135 9.25 -5.68 6.42
CA GLY A 135 9.40 -6.71 5.38
C GLY A 135 10.30 -6.27 4.23
#